data_AF-S7RBY4-F1
#
_entry.id   AF-S7RBY4-F1
#
_cell.length_a   1.000
_cell.length_b   1.000
_cell.length_c   1.000
_cell.angle_alpha   90.00
_cell.angle_beta   90.00
_cell.angle_gamma   90.00
#
_symmetry.space_group_name_H-M   'P 1'
#
loop_
_entity.id
_entity.type
_entity.pdbx_description
1 polymer ?
#
loop_
_entity_poly.entity_id
_entity_poly.type
_entity_poly.pdbx_seq_one_letter_code
_entity_poly.pdbx_strand_id
1 'polypeptide(L)'
;PRALFSEMELQAMRWFAIKNGVETLPTVKQVKYRRSNIIDNAGVASHTREGRLGHLYTVNDWKAILQHQEMANPLVRPHLQFYPQDSWPRLSEACQAARWRYEIDGNLASPMARSNGKDYFVEEVCM
;
A
#
# COMPACT_ATOMS: atom_id res chain seq x y z
N PRO A 1 4.95 -6.32 7.88
CA PRO A 1 4.58 -7.44 8.78
C PRO A 1 3.06 -7.67 8.76
N ARG A 2 2.58 -8.74 8.11
CA ARG A 2 1.14 -9.01 7.88
C ARG A 2 0.44 -9.79 8.99
N ALA A 3 1.19 -10.40 9.90
CA ALA A 3 0.64 -11.17 11.02
C ALA A 3 0.71 -10.38 12.33
N LEU A 4 -0.43 -10.22 12.99
CA LEU A 4 -0.57 -9.70 14.34
C LEU A 4 -0.60 -10.88 15.30
N PHE A 5 0.56 -11.25 15.84
CA PHE A 5 0.63 -12.21 16.93
C PHE A 5 0.73 -11.49 18.28
N SER A 6 -0.08 -11.94 19.22
CA SER A 6 0.13 -11.71 20.65
C SER A 6 1.41 -12.41 21.11
N GLU A 7 1.89 -12.04 22.30
CA GLU A 7 3.06 -12.71 22.88
C GLU A 7 2.78 -14.20 23.15
N MET A 8 1.57 -14.55 23.57
CA MET A 8 1.19 -15.94 23.81
C MET A 8 1.24 -16.77 22.51
N GLU A 9 0.74 -16.24 21.41
CA GLU A 9 0.80 -16.93 20.11
C GLU A 9 2.24 -17.08 19.62
N LEU A 10 3.10 -16.08 19.83
CA LEU A 10 4.53 -16.19 19.51
C LEU A 10 5.22 -17.25 20.37
N GLN A 11 4.87 -17.36 21.65
CA GLN A 11 5.39 -18.43 22.53
C GLN A 11 4.90 -19.80 22.10
N ALA A 12 3.62 -19.93 21.77
CA ALA A 12 3.04 -21.19 21.29
C ALA A 12 3.71 -21.66 19.99
N MET A 13 3.90 -20.74 19.04
CA MET A 13 4.62 -21.03 17.79
C MET A 13 6.08 -21.41 18.04
N ARG A 14 6.76 -20.72 18.95
CA ARG A 14 8.14 -21.05 19.32
C ARG A 14 8.24 -22.43 19.97
N TRP A 15 7.35 -22.75 20.88
CA TRP A 15 7.25 -24.08 21.50
C TRP A 15 7.02 -25.16 20.45
N PHE A 16 6.09 -24.93 19.53
CA PHE A 16 5.80 -25.86 18.43
C PHE A 16 7.03 -26.11 17.57
N ALA A 17 7.74 -25.06 17.16
CA ALA A 17 8.93 -25.20 16.33
C ALA A 17 10.09 -25.91 17.06
N ILE A 18 10.28 -25.67 18.36
CA ILE A 18 11.26 -26.42 19.18
C ILE A 18 10.91 -27.91 19.23
N LYS A 19 9.63 -28.26 19.39
CA LYS A 19 9.18 -29.66 19.40
C LYS A 19 9.37 -30.37 18.06
N ASN A 20 9.43 -29.62 16.96
CA ASN A 20 9.73 -30.14 15.62
C ASN A 20 11.24 -30.14 15.29
N GLY A 21 12.11 -29.94 16.27
CA GLY A 21 13.57 -30.05 16.11
C GLY A 21 14.28 -28.79 15.63
N VAL A 22 13.64 -27.62 15.67
CA VAL A 22 14.32 -26.35 15.37
C VAL A 22 15.14 -25.91 16.60
N GLU A 23 16.47 -25.94 16.47
CA GLU A 23 17.40 -25.63 17.56
C GLU A 23 17.54 -24.12 17.83
N THR A 24 17.47 -23.29 16.78
CA THR A 24 17.73 -21.85 16.87
C THR A 24 16.51 -21.03 16.48
N LEU A 25 15.87 -20.42 17.47
CA LEU A 25 14.72 -19.53 17.28
C LEU A 25 14.90 -18.21 18.04
N PRO A 26 14.50 -17.08 17.43
CA PRO A 26 14.52 -15.81 18.12
C PRO A 26 13.56 -15.84 19.32
N THR A 27 13.96 -15.16 20.38
CA THR A 27 13.08 -14.90 21.52
C THR A 27 11.94 -13.97 21.11
N VAL A 28 10.83 -14.03 21.85
CA VAL A 28 9.69 -13.11 21.64
C VAL A 28 10.14 -11.64 21.68
N LYS A 29 11.07 -11.31 22.59
CA LYS A 29 11.66 -9.96 22.68
C LYS A 29 12.40 -9.56 21.41
N GLN A 30 13.21 -10.44 20.84
CA GLN A 30 13.92 -10.17 19.57
C GLN A 30 12.96 -9.99 18.40
N VAL A 31 11.87 -10.78 18.36
CA VAL A 31 10.82 -10.63 17.33
C VAL A 31 10.12 -9.27 17.46
N LYS A 32 9.75 -8.87 18.69
CA LYS A 32 9.12 -7.56 18.93
C LYS A 32 10.05 -6.40 18.58
N TYR A 33 11.31 -6.47 18.98
CA TYR A 33 12.31 -5.45 18.67
C TYR A 33 12.51 -5.30 17.15
N ARG A 34 12.70 -6.41 16.43
CA ARG A 34 12.79 -6.37 14.95
C ARG A 34 11.51 -5.84 14.33
N ARG A 35 10.34 -6.20 14.86
CA ARG A 35 9.05 -5.70 14.38
C ARG A 35 8.95 -4.19 14.55
N SER A 36 9.33 -3.64 15.70
CA SER A 36 9.39 -2.19 15.93
C SER A 36 10.29 -1.52 14.90
N ASN A 37 11.52 -2.00 14.72
CA ASN A 37 12.42 -1.42 13.72
C ASN A 37 11.85 -1.47 12.28
N ILE A 38 11.10 -2.52 11.92
CA ILE A 38 10.45 -2.59 10.61
C ILE A 38 9.29 -1.59 10.51
N ILE A 39 8.51 -1.43 11.57
CA ILE A 39 7.41 -0.45 11.62
C ILE A 39 7.96 0.97 11.58
N ASP A 40 9.07 1.24 12.25
CA ASP A 40 9.69 2.57 12.25
C ASP A 40 10.23 2.94 10.86
N ASN A 41 10.74 1.97 10.11
CA ASN A 41 11.31 2.20 8.78
C ASN A 41 10.29 2.15 7.63
N ALA A 42 9.29 1.27 7.71
CA ALA A 42 8.37 0.96 6.60
C ALA A 42 6.89 0.91 7.01
N GLY A 43 6.59 1.16 8.28
CA GLY A 43 5.23 1.29 8.77
C GLY A 43 4.63 2.64 8.38
N VAL A 44 3.30 2.71 8.48
CA VAL A 44 2.55 3.95 8.31
C VAL A 44 2.05 4.36 9.68
N ALA A 45 2.20 5.65 10.00
CA ALA A 45 1.66 6.20 11.23
C ALA A 45 0.12 6.12 11.23
N SER A 46 -0.43 5.64 12.34
CA SER A 46 -1.86 5.59 12.57
C SER A 46 -2.25 6.67 13.57
N HIS A 47 -3.33 7.40 13.28
CA HIS A 47 -3.87 8.46 14.10
C HIS A 47 -5.30 8.09 14.51
N THR A 48 -5.54 8.04 15.81
CA THR A 48 -6.91 7.93 16.33
C THR A 48 -7.58 9.30 16.31
N ARG A 49 -8.77 9.36 15.73
CA ARG A 49 -9.60 10.56 15.63
C ARG A 49 -10.96 10.26 16.25
N GLU A 50 -11.54 11.27 16.88
CA GLU A 50 -12.92 11.20 17.36
C GLU A 50 -13.84 11.70 16.25
N GLY A 51 -14.85 10.90 15.95
CA GLY A 51 -15.89 11.23 14.98
C GLY A 51 -16.87 12.24 15.56
N ARG A 52 -17.60 12.91 14.67
CA ARG A 52 -18.62 13.90 15.05
C ARG A 52 -19.74 13.32 15.93
N LEU A 53 -19.88 12.00 15.96
CA LEU A 53 -20.84 11.26 16.80
C LEU A 53 -20.17 10.58 18.02
N GLY A 54 -18.95 10.98 18.41
CA GLY A 54 -18.25 10.48 19.59
C GLY A 54 -17.59 9.10 19.45
N HIS A 55 -17.60 8.49 18.25
CA HIS A 55 -16.91 7.22 18.01
C HIS A 55 -15.44 7.46 17.68
N LEU A 56 -14.55 6.67 18.30
CA LEU A 56 -13.13 6.68 17.97
C LEU A 56 -12.88 5.79 16.74
N TYR A 57 -12.20 6.34 15.73
CA TYR A 57 -11.74 5.59 14.59
C TYR A 57 -10.26 5.87 14.35
N THR A 58 -9.53 4.86 13.87
CA THR A 58 -8.10 4.98 13.59
C THR A 58 -7.89 5.08 12.09
N VAL A 59 -7.21 6.14 11.65
CA VAL A 59 -6.86 6.34 10.24
C VAL A 59 -5.35 6.27 10.06
N ASN A 60 -4.93 5.71 8.94
CA ASN A 60 -3.53 5.73 8.54
C ASN A 60 -3.24 7.00 7.73
N ASP A 61 -1.99 7.46 7.78
CA ASP A 61 -1.55 8.52 6.87
C ASP A 61 -1.58 8.04 5.41
N TRP A 62 -2.56 8.56 4.67
CA TRP A 62 -2.75 8.33 3.24
C TRP A 62 -1.49 8.60 2.43
N LYS A 63 -0.80 9.72 2.72
CA LYS A 63 0.39 10.11 1.97
C LYS A 63 1.48 9.07 2.14
N ALA A 64 1.68 8.59 3.36
CA ALA A 64 2.66 7.57 3.67
C ALA A 64 2.33 6.22 3.00
N ILE A 65 1.05 5.83 2.92
CA ILE A 65 0.63 4.62 2.19
C ILE A 65 1.04 4.75 0.72
N LEU A 66 0.63 5.84 0.06
CA LEU A 66 0.95 6.03 -1.35
C LEU A 66 2.45 6.04 -1.60
N GLN A 67 3.20 6.85 -0.86
CA GLN A 67 4.61 7.07 -1.14
C GLN A 67 5.45 5.84 -0.81
N HIS A 68 5.24 5.22 0.34
CA HIS A 68 6.12 4.17 0.85
C HIS A 68 5.65 2.75 0.51
N GLN A 69 4.34 2.52 0.35
CA GLN A 69 3.79 1.15 0.22
C GLN A 69 3.25 0.83 -1.16
N GLU A 70 2.72 1.81 -1.88
CA GLU A 70 2.10 1.61 -3.19
C GLU A 70 3.06 2.02 -4.33
N MET A 71 3.47 3.30 -4.37
CA MET A 71 4.30 3.85 -5.44
C MET A 71 5.73 3.30 -5.44
N ALA A 72 6.35 3.17 -4.27
CA ALA A 72 7.73 2.70 -4.13
C ALA A 72 7.87 1.18 -4.11
N ASN A 73 6.76 0.43 -4.02
CA ASN A 73 6.81 -1.01 -3.88
C ASN A 73 6.90 -1.69 -5.25
N PRO A 74 8.02 -2.33 -5.59
CA PRO A 74 8.22 -2.92 -6.92
C PRO A 74 7.26 -4.09 -7.23
N LEU A 75 6.66 -4.70 -6.20
CA LEU A 75 5.69 -5.79 -6.38
C LEU A 75 4.28 -5.27 -6.62
N VAL A 76 3.96 -4.06 -6.14
CA VAL A 76 2.61 -3.47 -6.27
C VAL A 76 2.54 -2.48 -7.42
N ARG A 77 3.61 -1.68 -7.60
CA ARG A 77 3.73 -0.65 -8.62
C ARG A 77 3.36 -1.09 -10.05
N PRO A 78 3.63 -2.33 -10.52
CA PRO A 78 3.23 -2.79 -11.85
C PRO A 78 1.72 -3.01 -12.00
N HIS A 79 0.99 -3.23 -10.90
CA HIS A 79 -0.45 -3.47 -10.91
C HIS A 79 -1.28 -2.19 -10.76
N LEU A 80 -0.65 -1.06 -10.46
CA LEU A 80 -1.32 0.22 -10.34
C LEU A 80 -1.59 0.82 -11.73
N GLN A 81 -2.86 1.10 -11.99
CA GLN A 81 -3.34 1.72 -13.23
C GLN A 81 -3.45 3.23 -13.06
N PHE A 82 -2.69 3.97 -13.86
CA PHE A 82 -2.66 5.44 -13.83
C PHE A 82 -3.43 6.04 -15.01
N TYR A 83 -3.54 5.32 -16.11
CA TYR A 83 -4.21 5.78 -17.32
C TYR A 83 -5.60 5.17 -17.44
N PRO A 84 -6.56 5.92 -17.99
CA PRO A 84 -7.84 5.35 -18.37
C PRO A 84 -7.63 4.28 -19.45
N GLN A 85 -8.34 3.17 -19.32
CA GLN A 85 -8.37 2.09 -20.29
C GLN A 85 -9.76 2.02 -20.94
N ASP A 86 -9.82 1.58 -22.19
CA ASP A 86 -11.10 1.34 -22.87
C ASP A 86 -11.38 -0.15 -22.93
N SER A 87 -12.37 -0.62 -22.17
CA SER A 87 -12.75 -2.04 -22.12
C SER A 87 -14.11 -2.34 -22.76
N TRP A 88 -14.64 -1.41 -23.56
CA TRP A 88 -15.88 -1.60 -24.32
C TRP A 88 -17.07 -2.03 -23.42
N PRO A 89 -17.93 -3.04 -23.72
CA PRO A 89 -19.17 -3.23 -22.97
C PRO A 89 -18.98 -3.83 -21.57
N ARG A 90 -17.76 -4.17 -21.13
CA ARG A 90 -17.50 -4.84 -19.85
C ARG A 90 -16.52 -4.04 -19.03
N LEU A 91 -16.82 -3.87 -17.75
CA LEU A 91 -16.01 -3.11 -16.81
C LEU A 91 -15.56 -4.05 -15.69
N SER A 92 -14.25 -4.31 -15.62
CA SER A 92 -13.61 -5.11 -14.57
C SER A 92 -12.86 -4.24 -13.56
N GLU A 93 -12.34 -3.09 -13.98
CA GLU A 93 -11.52 -2.20 -13.16
C GLU A 93 -12.02 -0.75 -13.24
N ALA A 94 -11.75 0.04 -12.20
CA ALA A 94 -12.17 1.44 -12.17
C ALA A 94 -11.53 2.28 -13.30
N CYS A 95 -10.28 1.97 -13.70
CA CYS A 95 -9.58 2.65 -14.81
C CYS A 95 -10.30 2.52 -16.15
N GLN A 96 -11.21 1.56 -16.27
CA GLN A 96 -11.99 1.32 -17.48
C GLN A 96 -13.29 2.13 -17.54
N ALA A 97 -13.65 2.82 -16.46
CA ALA A 97 -14.89 3.56 -16.40
C ALA A 97 -14.83 4.82 -17.26
N ALA A 98 -15.94 5.10 -17.96
CA ALA A 98 -16.14 6.32 -18.75
C ALA A 98 -15.83 7.59 -17.95
N ARG A 99 -16.14 7.60 -16.64
CA ARG A 99 -15.83 8.73 -15.75
C ARG A 99 -14.35 9.07 -15.72
N TRP A 100 -13.49 8.05 -15.62
CA TRP A 100 -12.04 8.28 -15.59
C TRP A 100 -11.53 8.83 -16.92
N ARG A 101 -12.14 8.42 -18.04
CA ARG A 101 -11.75 8.90 -19.37
C ARG A 101 -12.29 10.28 -19.74
N TYR A 102 -13.52 10.62 -19.33
CA TYR A 102 -14.24 11.78 -19.87
C TYR A 102 -14.61 12.85 -18.84
N GLU A 103 -14.66 12.51 -17.54
CA GLU A 103 -15.16 13.44 -16.51
C GLU A 103 -14.04 13.98 -15.62
N ILE A 104 -12.91 13.29 -15.50
CA ILE A 104 -11.79 13.74 -14.68
C ILE A 104 -11.00 14.82 -15.45
N ASP A 105 -10.77 15.95 -14.80
CA ASP A 105 -9.87 17.01 -15.30
C ASP A 105 -8.51 16.42 -15.65
N GLY A 106 -8.00 16.71 -16.86
CA GLY A 106 -6.71 16.21 -17.34
C GLY A 106 -5.53 16.57 -16.42
N ASN A 107 -5.62 17.70 -15.71
CA ASN A 107 -4.62 18.12 -14.72
C ASN A 107 -4.68 17.33 -13.40
N LEU A 108 -5.84 16.75 -13.08
CA LEU A 108 -6.06 15.90 -11.90
C LEU A 108 -5.95 14.41 -12.22
N ALA A 109 -6.07 14.05 -13.50
CA ALA A 109 -5.81 12.72 -14.02
C ALA A 109 -4.29 12.42 -14.00
N SER A 110 -3.81 11.50 -14.84
CA SER A 110 -2.36 11.30 -14.99
C SER A 110 -1.73 12.45 -15.76
N PRO A 111 -0.91 13.29 -15.11
CA PRO A 111 -0.41 14.52 -15.73
C PRO A 111 0.67 14.26 -16.78
N MET A 112 1.21 13.03 -16.86
CA MET A 112 2.36 12.68 -17.68
C MET A 112 2.19 11.27 -18.25
N ALA A 113 2.35 11.12 -19.57
CA ALA A 113 2.53 9.85 -20.25
C ALA A 113 3.99 9.64 -20.63
N ARG A 114 4.59 8.50 -20.26
CA ARG A 114 5.95 8.13 -20.71
C ARG A 114 5.89 7.11 -21.84
N SER A 115 6.46 7.44 -22.99
CA SER A 115 6.56 6.54 -24.14
C SER A 115 7.94 6.68 -24.79
N ASN A 116 8.63 5.55 -25.03
CA ASN A 116 9.96 5.51 -25.64
C ASN A 116 10.99 6.44 -24.97
N GLY A 117 10.92 6.60 -23.64
CA GLY A 117 11.82 7.47 -22.87
C GLY A 117 11.51 8.98 -22.98
N LYS A 118 10.44 9.37 -23.69
CA LYS A 118 9.90 10.74 -23.69
C LYS A 118 8.72 10.85 -22.76
N ASP A 119 8.66 11.97 -22.05
CA ASP A 119 7.55 12.35 -21.19
C ASP A 119 6.66 13.34 -21.93
N TYR A 120 5.36 13.10 -21.91
CA TYR A 120 4.34 13.93 -22.56
C TYR A 120 3.39 14.42 -21.48
N PHE A 121 3.23 15.73 -21.34
CA PHE A 121 2.30 16.29 -20.37
C PHE A 121 0.96 16.68 -21.00
N VAL A 122 -0.09 16.68 -20.19
CA VAL A 122 -1.41 17.18 -20.61
C VAL A 122 -1.27 18.68 -20.95
N GLU A 123 -1.79 19.10 -22.09
CA GLU A 123 -1.67 20.47 -22.65
C GLU A 123 -0.28 20.89 -23.15
N GLU A 124 0.71 19.99 -23.20
CA GLU A 124 1.95 20.27 -23.93
C GLU A 124 1.72 20.30 -25.44
N VAL A 125 2.35 21.25 -26.11
CA VAL A 125 2.35 21.33 -27.57
C VAL A 125 3.23 20.20 -28.10
N CYS A 126 2.61 19.19 -28.73
CA CYS A 126 3.35 18.17 -29.47
C CYS A 126 4.13 18.84 -30.62
N MET A 127 5.46 18.72 -30.59
CA MET A 127 6.37 19.17 -31.64
C MET A 127 6.89 17.98 -32.45
#